data_AF-A0A7C5RY89-F1
#
_entry.id   AF-A0A7C5RY89-F1
#
_cell.length_a   1.000
_cell.length_b   1.000
_cell.length_c   1.000
_cell.angle_alpha   90.00
_cell.angle_beta   90.00
_cell.angle_gamma   90.00
#
_symmetry.space_group_name_H-M   'P 1'
#
loop_
_entity.id
_entity.type
_entity.pdbx_description
1 polymer ?
#
loop_
_entity_poly.entity_id
_entity_poly.type
_entity_poly.pdbx_seq_one_letter_code
_entity_poly.pdbx_strand_id
1 'polypeptide(L)'
;MSEMLFIIFCIVIIIFYLSYRFYGGKILKRLFSIDDKNPTPSHTINDNVDYVPTNPLILFGHHFSSIVGAGPIVGPVIVGIVFGWLPALLWIIIGSVFIGGPHDMGAIISSIRHQGRSISEIANRYISP
;
A
#
# COMPACT_ATOMS: atom_id res chain seq x y z
N MET A 1 10.97 30.72 -4.83
CA MET A 1 11.35 29.37 -4.39
C MET A 1 10.21 28.69 -3.64
N SER A 2 9.65 29.32 -2.60
CA SER A 2 8.49 28.80 -1.84
C SER A 2 7.26 28.54 -2.71
N GLU A 3 6.90 29.47 -3.61
CA GLU A 3 5.75 29.30 -4.51
C GLU A 3 5.90 28.11 -5.45
N MET A 4 7.10 27.92 -6.03
CA MET A 4 7.41 26.80 -6.91
C MET A 4 7.30 25.46 -6.17
N LEU A 5 7.84 25.37 -4.95
CA LEU A 5 7.74 24.15 -4.13
C LEU A 5 6.29 23.83 -3.76
N PHE A 6 5.48 24.85 -3.46
CA PHE A 6 4.06 24.67 -3.19
C PHE A 6 3.30 24.13 -4.41
N ILE A 7 3.58 24.65 -5.61
CA ILE A 7 2.98 24.16 -6.85
C ILE A 7 3.35 22.69 -7.08
N ILE A 8 4.63 22.33 -6.93
CA ILE A 8 5.09 20.94 -7.06
C ILE A 8 4.38 20.03 -6.05
N PHE A 9 4.28 20.45 -4.80
CA PHE A 9 3.58 19.71 -3.74
C PHE A 9 2.11 19.44 -4.10
N CYS A 10 1.39 20.46 -4.57
CA CYS A 10 0.01 20.32 -5.03
C CYS A 10 -0.11 19.36 -6.21
N ILE A 11 0.80 19.44 -7.19
CA ILE A 11 0.83 18.51 -8.34
C ILE A 11 1.02 17.07 -7.87
N VAL A 12 1.93 16.82 -6.93
CA VAL A 12 2.20 15.48 -6.38
C VAL A 12 0.97 14.92 -5.68
N ILE A 13 0.27 15.73 -4.88
CA ILE A 13 -1.00 15.33 -4.25
C ILE A 13 -2.03 14.95 -5.31
N ILE A 14 -2.18 15.76 -6.36
CA ILE A 14 -3.12 15.48 -7.44
C ILE A 14 -2.77 14.16 -8.14
N ILE A 15 -1.49 13.91 -8.42
CA ILE A 15 -1.04 12.66 -9.02
C ILE A 15 -1.41 11.47 -8.13
N PHE A 16 -1.09 11.52 -6.82
CA PHE A 16 -1.43 10.42 -5.92
C PHE A 16 -2.94 10.23 -5.76
N TYR A 17 -3.71 11.31 -5.72
CA TYR A 17 -5.17 11.25 -5.68
C TYR A 17 -5.75 10.59 -6.94
N LEU A 18 -5.29 10.99 -8.13
CA LEU A 18 -5.70 10.39 -9.39
C LEU A 18 -5.28 8.92 -9.47
N SER A 19 -4.06 8.59 -9.09
CA SER A 19 -3.59 7.20 -9.03
C SER A 19 -4.44 6.36 -8.08
N TYR A 20 -4.74 6.85 -6.88
CA TYR A 20 -5.64 6.16 -5.95
C TYR A 20 -7.03 5.94 -6.57
N ARG A 21 -7.62 6.97 -7.18
CA ARG A 21 -9.00 6.91 -7.68
C ARG A 21 -9.17 6.06 -8.93
N PHE A 22 -8.25 6.18 -9.88
CA PHE A 22 -8.35 5.55 -11.20
C PHE A 22 -7.57 4.24 -11.27
N TYR A 23 -6.32 4.24 -10.81
CA TYR A 23 -5.49 3.03 -10.86
C TYR A 23 -5.87 2.07 -9.73
N GLY A 24 -5.86 2.52 -8.47
CA GLY A 24 -6.27 1.69 -7.33
C GLY A 24 -7.76 1.32 -7.38
N GLY A 25 -8.62 2.33 -7.35
CA GLY A 25 -10.08 2.17 -7.18
C GLY A 25 -10.83 1.58 -8.38
N LYS A 26 -10.25 1.57 -9.58
CA LYS A 26 -10.88 0.95 -10.77
C LYS A 26 -10.06 -0.19 -11.33
N ILE A 27 -8.80 0.06 -11.72
CA ILE A 27 -7.98 -0.92 -12.42
C ILE A 27 -7.62 -2.08 -11.49
N LEU A 28 -6.95 -1.79 -10.36
CA LEU A 28 -6.55 -2.82 -9.40
C LEU A 28 -7.76 -3.46 -8.72
N LYS A 29 -8.79 -2.68 -8.33
CA LYS A 29 -10.03 -3.23 -7.78
C LYS A 29 -10.66 -4.29 -8.68
N ARG A 30 -10.70 -4.03 -10.01
CA ARG A 30 -11.19 -4.98 -11.01
C ARG A 30 -10.24 -6.15 -11.21
N LEU A 31 -8.94 -5.90 -11.35
CA LEU A 31 -7.92 -6.94 -11.54
C LEU A 31 -7.95 -7.96 -10.41
N PHE A 32 -8.02 -7.49 -9.17
CA PHE A 32 -8.13 -8.36 -8.00
C PHE A 32 -9.55 -8.84 -7.72
N SER A 33 -10.57 -8.41 -8.49
CA SER A 33 -11.98 -8.79 -8.28
C SER A 33 -12.45 -8.57 -6.84
N ILE A 34 -12.19 -7.37 -6.31
CA ILE A 34 -12.60 -7.01 -4.95
C ILE A 34 -14.08 -6.64 -4.95
N ASP A 35 -14.83 -7.33 -4.11
CA ASP A 35 -16.24 -7.08 -3.86
C ASP A 35 -16.45 -6.84 -2.36
N ASP A 36 -17.06 -5.70 -2.04
CA ASP A 36 -17.34 -5.26 -0.67
C ASP A 36 -18.43 -6.13 -0.01
N LYS A 37 -19.13 -6.99 -0.78
CA LYS A 37 -20.06 -7.99 -0.28
C LYS A 37 -19.39 -9.21 0.33
N ASN A 38 -18.10 -9.43 0.08
CA ASN A 38 -17.37 -10.56 0.65
C ASN A 38 -16.95 -10.21 2.08
N PRO A 39 -17.48 -10.90 3.12
CA PRO A 39 -17.09 -10.62 4.48
C PRO A 39 -15.63 -11.03 4.71
N THR A 40 -14.88 -10.20 5.42
CA THR A 40 -13.49 -10.49 5.79
C THR A 40 -13.44 -11.57 6.89
N PRO A 41 -12.30 -12.27 7.06
CA PRO A 41 -12.09 -13.26 8.12
C PRO A 41 -12.41 -12.73 9.52
N SER A 42 -12.15 -11.45 9.78
CA SER A 42 -12.51 -10.77 11.03
C SER A 42 -14.01 -10.83 11.35
N HIS A 43 -14.88 -10.84 10.33
CA HIS A 43 -16.32 -10.91 10.49
C HIS A 43 -16.88 -12.34 10.44
N THR A 44 -16.22 -13.26 9.74
CA THR A 44 -16.70 -14.65 9.60
C THR A 44 -16.21 -15.59 10.70
N ILE A 45 -14.96 -15.43 11.18
CA ILE A 45 -14.38 -16.26 12.25
C ILE A 45 -14.69 -15.66 13.62
N ASN A 46 -14.46 -14.35 13.78
CA ASN A 46 -14.81 -13.55 14.96
C ASN A 46 -14.56 -14.24 16.32
N ASP A 47 -13.33 -14.67 16.57
CA ASP A 47 -12.96 -15.44 17.77
C ASP A 47 -12.62 -14.58 18.99
N ASN A 48 -12.68 -13.25 18.85
CA ASN A 48 -12.30 -12.26 19.87
C ASN A 48 -10.82 -12.30 20.30
N VAL A 49 -9.96 -13.00 19.56
CA VAL A 49 -8.52 -13.09 19.82
C VAL A 49 -7.74 -12.62 18.59
N ASP A 50 -7.73 -13.43 17.54
CA ASP A 50 -6.99 -13.16 16.30
C ASP A 50 -7.88 -12.48 15.25
N TYR A 51 -9.19 -12.72 15.29
CA TYR A 51 -10.17 -12.20 14.35
C TYR A 51 -11.17 -11.32 15.08
N VAL A 52 -10.93 -10.00 15.05
CA VAL A 52 -11.81 -9.01 15.69
C VAL A 52 -12.16 -7.91 14.69
N PRO A 53 -13.46 -7.68 14.41
CA PRO A 53 -13.90 -6.53 13.63
C PRO A 53 -13.39 -5.23 14.25
N THR A 54 -12.53 -4.52 13.51
CA THR A 54 -11.85 -3.31 13.99
C THR A 54 -12.18 -2.14 13.08
N ASN A 55 -12.21 -0.93 13.66
CA ASN A 55 -12.42 0.29 12.89
C ASN A 55 -11.33 0.44 11.81
N PRO A 56 -11.70 0.70 10.53
CA PRO A 56 -10.73 0.86 9.44
C PRO A 56 -9.65 1.92 9.69
N LEU A 57 -9.94 2.98 10.45
CA LEU A 57 -8.95 4.02 10.77
C LEU A 57 -7.86 3.51 11.72
N ILE A 58 -8.22 2.65 12.67
CA ILE A 58 -7.26 2.02 13.58
C ILE A 58 -6.39 1.04 12.80
N LEU A 59 -7.03 0.21 11.97
CA LEU A 59 -6.35 -0.74 11.09
C LEU A 59 -5.38 -0.03 10.13
N PHE A 60 -5.79 1.10 9.55
CA PHE A 60 -4.93 1.94 8.74
C PHE A 60 -3.70 2.42 9.51
N GLY A 61 -3.86 2.85 10.76
CA GLY A 61 -2.75 3.25 11.62
C GLY A 61 -1.72 2.11 11.83
N HIS A 62 -2.19 0.89 12.10
CA HIS A 62 -1.33 -0.29 12.24
C HIS A 62 -0.59 -0.64 10.95
N HIS A 63 -1.27 -0.59 9.81
CA HIS A 63 -0.62 -0.83 8.52
C HIS A 63 0.38 0.29 8.17
N PHE A 64 0.00 1.54 8.41
CA PHE A 64 0.85 2.69 8.15
C PHE A 64 2.14 2.62 8.99
N SER A 65 2.04 2.38 10.29
CA SER A 65 3.22 2.27 11.16
C SER A 65 4.15 1.11 10.76
N SER A 66 3.59 0.03 10.23
CA SER A 66 4.36 -1.13 9.76
C SER A 66 5.14 -0.87 8.46
N ILE A 67 4.69 0.10 7.64
CA ILE A 67 5.30 0.44 6.35
C ILE A 67 6.28 1.61 6.46
N VAL A 68 6.08 2.51 7.43
CA VAL A 68 6.97 3.67 7.70
C VAL A 68 8.26 3.20 8.38
N GLY A 69 9.03 2.39 7.67
CA GLY A 69 10.37 1.97 8.05
C GLY A 69 11.45 2.94 7.55
N ALA A 70 12.70 2.62 7.86
CA ALA A 70 13.85 3.40 7.39
C ALA A 70 14.00 3.39 5.86
N GLY A 71 13.58 2.31 5.18
CA GLY A 71 13.74 2.13 3.73
C GLY A 71 13.11 3.25 2.89
N PRO A 72 11.78 3.50 3.01
CA PRO A 72 11.09 4.58 2.30
C PRO A 72 11.64 5.99 2.54
N ILE A 73 12.40 6.20 3.62
CA ILE A 73 13.01 7.49 3.94
C ILE A 73 14.43 7.56 3.36
N VAL A 74 15.27 6.58 3.69
CA VAL A 74 16.70 6.56 3.36
C VAL A 74 16.92 6.49 1.84
N GLY A 75 16.13 5.68 1.12
CA GLY A 75 16.28 5.54 -0.33
C GLY A 75 16.15 6.87 -1.08
N PRO A 76 14.99 7.57 -0.99
CA PRO A 76 14.80 8.86 -1.66
C PRO A 76 15.80 9.94 -1.24
N VAL A 77 16.23 9.95 0.03
CA VAL A 77 17.25 10.89 0.51
C VAL A 77 18.59 10.62 -0.17
N ILE A 78 19.06 9.37 -0.22
CA ILE A 78 20.31 9.01 -0.90
C ILE A 78 20.25 9.41 -2.38
N VAL A 79 19.14 9.08 -3.06
CA VAL A 79 18.94 9.45 -4.47
C VAL A 79 18.93 10.96 -4.65
N GLY A 80 18.32 11.68 -3.71
CA GLY A 80 18.29 13.14 -3.70
C GLY A 80 19.68 13.76 -3.58
N ILE A 81 20.54 13.16 -2.76
CA ILE A 81 21.93 13.60 -2.56
C ILE A 81 22.78 13.29 -3.80
N VAL A 82 22.62 12.10 -4.39
CA VAL A 82 23.48 11.64 -5.49
C VAL A 82 23.04 12.18 -6.85
N PHE A 83 21.74 12.22 -7.13
CA PHE A 83 21.17 12.54 -8.45
C PHE A 83 20.34 13.83 -8.45
N GLY A 84 20.15 14.46 -7.29
CA GLY A 84 19.34 15.66 -7.14
C GLY A 84 17.86 15.39 -6.85
N TRP A 85 17.12 16.48 -6.59
CA TRP A 85 15.75 16.42 -6.07
C TRP A 85 14.73 15.85 -7.08
N LEU A 86 14.90 16.12 -8.38
CA LEU A 86 13.93 15.72 -9.40
C LEU A 86 13.91 14.19 -9.63
N PRO A 87 15.06 13.51 -9.82
CA PRO A 87 15.07 12.04 -9.89
C PRO A 87 14.53 11.36 -8.63
N ALA A 88 14.84 11.90 -7.45
CA ALA A 88 14.29 11.39 -6.19
C ALA A 88 12.77 11.51 -6.15
N LEU A 89 12.22 12.66 -6.56
CA LEU A 89 10.78 12.87 -6.60
C LEU A 89 10.08 11.94 -7.60
N LEU A 90 10.65 11.79 -8.80
CA LEU A 90 10.11 10.89 -9.82
C LEU A 90 10.13 9.44 -9.34
N TRP A 91 11.19 8.99 -8.68
CA TRP A 91 11.23 7.67 -8.05
C TRP A 91 10.10 7.54 -7.04
N ILE A 92 9.94 8.48 -6.09
CA ILE A 92 8.88 8.40 -5.07
C ILE A 92 7.50 8.26 -5.74
N ILE A 93 7.20 9.08 -6.74
CA ILE A 93 5.89 9.06 -7.41
C ILE A 93 5.69 7.75 -8.17
N ILE A 94 6.61 7.40 -9.06
CA ILE A 94 6.48 6.24 -9.95
C ILE A 94 6.54 4.94 -9.15
N GLY A 95 7.53 4.83 -8.25
CA GLY A 95 7.71 3.68 -7.38
C GLY A 95 6.51 3.43 -6.47
N SER A 96 5.98 4.46 -5.83
CA SER A 96 4.80 4.32 -4.97
C SER A 96 3.55 3.93 -5.77
N VAL A 97 3.34 4.54 -6.95
CA VAL A 97 2.12 4.31 -7.74
C VAL A 97 2.12 2.93 -8.40
N PHE A 98 3.22 2.53 -9.05
CA PHE A 98 3.23 1.35 -9.92
C PHE A 98 3.84 0.10 -9.30
N ILE A 99 4.62 0.26 -8.23
CA ILE A 99 5.26 -0.88 -7.55
C ILE A 99 4.65 -1.04 -6.16
N GLY A 100 4.78 -0.03 -5.31
CA GLY A 100 4.35 -0.09 -3.91
C GLY A 100 2.85 -0.35 -3.77
N GLY A 101 2.01 0.48 -4.40
CA GLY A 101 0.55 0.34 -4.33
C GLY A 101 0.04 -1.05 -4.75
N PRO A 102 0.37 -1.54 -5.96
CA PRO A 102 -0.02 -2.88 -6.39
C PRO A 102 0.55 -3.99 -5.53
N HIS A 103 1.80 -3.87 -5.08
CA HIS A 103 2.45 -4.84 -4.21
C HIS A 103 1.71 -4.98 -2.87
N ASP A 104 1.45 -3.86 -2.18
CA ASP A 104 0.81 -3.86 -0.87
C ASP A 104 -0.65 -4.31 -0.97
N MET A 105 -1.36 -3.86 -2.00
CA MET A 105 -2.72 -4.30 -2.29
C MET A 105 -2.78 -5.81 -2.55
N GLY A 106 -1.85 -6.33 -3.36
CA GLY A 106 -1.75 -7.76 -3.62
C GLY A 106 -1.43 -8.57 -2.37
N ALA A 107 -0.50 -8.10 -1.53
CA ALA A 107 -0.12 -8.75 -0.29
C ALA A 107 -1.30 -8.82 0.70
N ILE A 108 -2.03 -7.72 0.89
CA ILE A 108 -3.20 -7.67 1.78
C ILE A 108 -4.31 -8.58 1.27
N ILE A 109 -4.64 -8.53 -0.03
CA ILE A 109 -5.71 -9.35 -0.62
C ILE A 109 -5.36 -10.84 -0.53
N SER A 110 -4.10 -11.20 -0.80
CA SER A 110 -3.62 -12.56 -0.64
C SER A 110 -3.77 -13.03 0.80
N SER A 111 -3.36 -12.22 1.77
CA SER A 111 -3.50 -12.52 3.20
C SER A 111 -4.96 -12.73 3.60
N ILE A 112 -5.86 -11.78 3.26
CA ILE A 112 -7.29 -11.85 3.61
C ILE A 112 -7.95 -13.11 3.02
N ARG A 113 -7.64 -13.45 1.77
CA ARG A 113 -8.19 -14.66 1.12
C ARG A 113 -7.71 -15.97 1.74
N HIS A 114 -6.60 -15.94 2.46
CA HIS A 114 -6.06 -17.07 3.19
C HIS A 114 -6.30 -16.96 4.69
N GLN A 115 -7.37 -16.28 5.13
CA GLN A 115 -7.71 -16.12 6.55
C GLN A 115 -6.67 -15.32 7.33
N GLY A 116 -6.18 -14.20 6.78
CA GLY A 116 -5.24 -13.30 7.47
C GLY A 116 -3.83 -13.86 7.66
N ARG A 117 -3.45 -14.92 6.95
CA ARG A 117 -2.13 -15.54 7.07
C ARG A 117 -1.04 -14.70 6.44
N SER A 118 0.18 -14.87 6.95
CA SER A 118 1.36 -14.16 6.45
C SER A 118 1.75 -14.62 5.05
N ILE A 119 2.43 -13.76 4.28
CA ILE A 119 2.90 -14.10 2.93
C ILE A 119 3.88 -15.28 2.96
N SER A 120 4.70 -15.40 4.02
CA SER A 120 5.60 -16.54 4.20
C SER A 120 4.85 -17.86 4.40
N GLU A 121 3.75 -17.84 5.16
CA GLU A 121 2.92 -19.04 5.36
C GLU A 121 2.16 -19.43 4.09
N ILE A 122 1.70 -18.46 3.31
CA ILE A 122 1.09 -18.69 1.99
C ILE A 122 2.15 -19.27 1.04
N ALA A 123 3.34 -18.69 0.98
CA ALA A 123 4.43 -19.20 0.15
C ALA A 123 4.84 -20.62 0.55
N ASN A 124 4.87 -20.93 1.86
CA ASN A 124 5.12 -22.28 2.34
C ASN A 124 4.05 -23.26 1.81
N ARG A 125 2.78 -22.90 1.92
CA ARG A 125 1.67 -23.74 1.47
C ARG A 125 1.64 -24.04 -0.04
N TYR A 126 2.03 -23.08 -0.88
CA TYR A 126 1.85 -23.19 -2.34
C TYR A 126 3.13 -23.35 -3.15
N ILE A 127 4.29 -22.97 -2.61
CA ILE A 127 5.57 -22.90 -3.36
C ILE A 127 6.61 -23.87 -2.78
N SER A 128 6.56 -24.16 -1.48
CA SER A 128 7.51 -25.11 -0.90
C SER A 128 7.23 -26.54 -1.40
N PRO A 129 8.29 -27.32 -1.71
CA PRO A 129 8.16 -28.69 -2.22
C PRO A 129 7.53 -29.65 -1.20
#